data_AF-Q0KJE3-F1
#
_entry.id   AF-Q0KJE3-F1
#
_cell.length_a   1.000
_cell.length_b   1.000
_cell.length_c   1.000
_cell.angle_alpha   90.00
_cell.angle_beta   90.00
_cell.angle_gamma   90.00
#
_symmetry.space_group_name_H-M   'P 1'
#
loop_
_entity.id
_entity.type
_entity.pdbx_description
1 polymer ?
#
loop_
_entity_poly.entity_id
_entity_poly.type
_entity_poly.pdbx_seq_one_letter_code
_entity_poly.pdbx_strand_id
1 'polypeptide(L)'
;MTAIDAALLASSREVVLARFPLSRVSEAFFDDMLGVLPPAHIAGVPGFFVSEAVCEDIHAQFVAAGGRFYGGYVGVRDRAGLITHARIAEFEAAHPDAVELAWYPDSLEGAAS
;
A
#
# COMPACT_ATOMS: atom_id res chain seq x y z
N MET A 1 1.72 21.44 21.10
CA MET A 1 0.84 20.93 20.02
C MET A 1 -0.59 21.10 20.47
N THR A 2 -1.39 21.84 19.72
CA THR A 2 -2.80 22.11 20.06
C THR A 2 -3.71 21.02 19.50
N ALA A 3 -4.96 20.95 19.96
CA ALA A 3 -5.95 20.02 19.41
C ALA A 3 -6.22 20.26 17.91
N ILE A 4 -6.07 21.51 17.45
CA ILE A 4 -6.22 21.91 16.05
C ILE A 4 -5.04 21.37 15.21
N ASP A 5 -3.80 21.46 15.73
CA ASP A 5 -2.62 20.90 15.06
C ASP A 5 -2.72 19.38 14.91
N ALA A 6 -3.20 18.68 15.95
CA ALA A 6 -3.40 17.24 15.91
C ALA A 6 -4.49 16.82 14.90
N ALA A 7 -5.59 17.58 14.81
CA ALA A 7 -6.65 17.33 13.84
C ALA A 7 -6.18 17.58 12.39
N LEU A 8 -5.37 18.62 12.16
CA LEU A 8 -4.80 18.92 10.84
C LEU A 8 -3.81 17.83 10.39
N LEU A 9 -2.98 17.34 11.32
CA LEU A 9 -2.07 16.22 11.06
C LEU A 9 -2.84 14.92 10.78
N ALA A 10 -3.91 14.64 11.53
CA ALA A 10 -4.77 13.48 11.29
C ALA A 10 -5.46 13.55 9.91
N SER A 11 -6.00 14.71 9.55
CA SER A 11 -6.60 14.93 8.21
C SER A 11 -5.55 14.78 7.09
N SER A 12 -4.34 15.30 7.32
CA SER A 12 -3.23 15.14 6.36
C SER A 12 -2.82 13.67 6.20
N ARG A 13 -2.82 12.90 7.30
CA ARG A 13 -2.56 11.46 7.29
C ARG A 13 -3.60 10.70 6.48
N GLU A 14 -4.88 10.93 6.72
CA GLU A 14 -5.96 10.24 6.00
C GLU A 14 -5.88 10.50 4.50
N VAL A 15 -5.55 11.75 4.12
CA VAL A 15 -5.30 12.11 2.71
C VAL A 15 -4.14 11.32 2.11
N VAL A 16 -3.04 11.12 2.85
CA VAL A 16 -1.90 10.33 2.35
C VAL A 16 -2.27 8.85 2.23
N LEU A 17 -2.89 8.25 3.25
CA LEU A 17 -3.33 6.85 3.22
C LEU A 17 -4.28 6.57 2.04
N ALA A 18 -5.17 7.52 1.73
CA ALA A 18 -6.11 7.39 0.62
C ALA A 18 -5.47 7.45 -0.78
N ARG A 19 -4.20 7.88 -0.91
CA ARG A 19 -3.50 7.92 -2.21
C ARG A 19 -3.14 6.53 -2.75
N PHE A 20 -2.94 5.57 -1.86
CA PHE A 20 -2.68 4.19 -2.22
C PHE A 20 -3.39 3.27 -1.22
N PRO A 21 -4.72 3.09 -1.35
CA PRO A 21 -5.45 2.18 -0.49
C PRO A 21 -5.03 0.72 -0.78
N LEU A 22 -5.45 -0.20 0.08
CA LEU A 22 -5.32 -1.64 -0.20
C LEU A 22 -5.86 -1.94 -1.61
N SER A 23 -4.97 -2.39 -2.48
CA SER A 23 -5.22 -2.62 -3.90
C SER A 23 -4.57 -3.94 -4.33
N ARG A 24 -5.13 -4.58 -5.37
CA ARG A 24 -4.37 -5.60 -6.10
C ARG A 24 -3.25 -4.91 -6.87
N VAL A 25 -2.06 -5.49 -6.88
CA VAL A 25 -0.93 -5.04 -7.68
C VAL A 25 -0.46 -6.20 -8.55
N SER A 26 0.14 -5.89 -9.70
CA SER A 26 0.77 -6.92 -10.53
C SER A 26 1.98 -7.55 -9.81
N GLU A 27 2.32 -8.77 -10.19
CA GLU A 27 3.55 -9.45 -9.72
C GLU A 27 4.79 -8.60 -10.00
N ALA A 28 4.90 -8.03 -11.20
CA ALA A 28 6.02 -7.17 -11.58
C ALA A 28 6.14 -5.94 -10.67
N PHE A 29 5.03 -5.27 -10.32
CA PHE A 29 5.07 -4.16 -9.37
C PHE A 29 5.54 -4.67 -7.99
N PHE A 30 4.98 -5.77 -7.49
CA PHE A 30 5.39 -6.33 -6.20
C PHE A 30 6.89 -6.65 -6.15
N ASP A 31 7.42 -7.30 -7.20
CA ASP A 31 8.82 -7.69 -7.29
C ASP A 31 9.75 -6.48 -7.43
N ASP A 32 9.37 -5.49 -8.24
CA ASP A 32 10.14 -4.25 -8.38
C ASP A 32 10.34 -3.55 -7.03
N MET A 33 9.32 -3.60 -6.15
CA MET A 33 9.40 -2.99 -4.82
C MET A 33 10.41 -3.67 -3.89
N LEU A 34 10.73 -4.94 -4.11
CA LEU A 34 11.84 -5.61 -3.41
C LEU A 34 13.20 -5.04 -3.80
N GLY A 35 13.31 -4.41 -4.98
CA GLY A 35 14.53 -3.81 -5.51
C GLY A 35 14.75 -2.33 -5.17
N VAL A 36 13.73 -1.60 -4.72
CA VAL A 36 13.81 -0.15 -4.48
C VAL A 36 14.65 0.19 -3.24
N LEU A 37 14.38 -0.47 -2.11
CA LEU A 37 15.09 -0.33 -0.85
C LEU A 37 15.07 -1.68 -0.11
N PRO A 38 16.01 -1.92 0.83
CA PRO A 38 15.96 -3.13 1.65
C PRO A 38 14.58 -3.28 2.32
N PRO A 39 13.86 -4.38 2.06
CA PRO A 39 12.53 -4.58 2.63
C PRO A 39 12.63 -4.67 4.16
N ALA A 40 11.76 -3.92 4.84
CA ALA A 40 11.60 -4.05 6.29
C ALA A 40 10.51 -5.08 6.60
N HIS A 41 10.66 -5.81 7.70
CA HIS A 41 9.69 -6.80 8.16
C HIS A 41 9.34 -6.57 9.62
N ILE A 42 8.06 -6.80 9.96
CA ILE A 42 7.58 -6.77 11.34
C ILE A 42 7.11 -8.17 11.70
N ALA A 43 7.64 -8.72 12.80
CA ALA A 43 7.29 -10.05 13.27
C ALA A 43 5.76 -10.21 13.43
N GLY A 44 5.21 -11.29 12.87
CA GLY A 44 3.78 -11.60 12.90
C GLY A 44 2.91 -10.81 11.93
N VAL A 45 3.48 -9.91 11.13
CA VAL A 45 2.75 -9.20 10.06
C VAL A 45 3.16 -9.77 8.71
N PRO A 46 2.20 -10.08 7.82
CA PRO A 46 2.53 -10.60 6.51
C PRO A 46 3.20 -9.55 5.63
N GLY A 47 4.08 -10.02 4.75
CA GLY A 47 4.70 -9.21 3.71
C GLY A 47 5.91 -8.40 4.17
N PHE A 48 6.16 -7.30 3.46
CA PHE A 48 7.26 -6.38 3.71
C PHE A 48 6.80 -4.94 3.61
N PHE A 49 7.67 -4.04 4.07
CA PHE A 49 7.44 -2.61 4.08
C PHE A 49 8.53 -1.90 3.29
N VAL A 50 8.11 -0.96 2.45
CA VAL A 50 8.97 0.04 1.82
C VAL A 50 8.72 1.37 2.52
N SER A 51 9.80 1.96 3.03
CA SER A 51 9.73 3.21 3.80
C SER A 51 10.26 4.35 2.94
N GLU A 52 9.40 5.28 2.55
CA GLU A 52 9.87 6.58 2.08
C GLU A 52 10.22 7.41 3.32
N ALA A 53 11.45 7.89 3.43
CA ALA A 53 11.99 8.51 4.65
C ALA A 53 11.27 9.79 5.14
N VAL A 54 10.20 10.23 4.46
CA VAL A 54 9.58 11.55 4.63
C VAL A 54 8.28 11.52 5.45
N CYS A 55 7.60 10.36 5.54
CA CYS A 55 6.39 10.21 6.36
C CYS A 55 6.65 9.22 7.50
N GLU A 56 7.11 9.72 8.66
CA GLU A 56 7.67 8.94 9.79
C GLU A 56 6.94 7.65 10.18
N ASP A 57 5.63 7.55 9.97
CA ASP A 57 4.84 6.39 10.39
C ASP A 57 3.91 5.83 9.30
N ILE A 58 3.98 6.34 8.07
CA ILE A 58 3.24 5.79 6.91
C ILE A 58 4.23 5.06 6.01
N HIS A 59 3.94 3.81 5.73
CA HIS A 59 4.79 2.95 4.90
C HIS A 59 3.94 2.30 3.81
N ALA A 60 4.55 2.00 2.67
CA ALA A 60 3.93 1.07 1.74
C ALA A 60 4.13 -0.35 2.26
N GLN A 61 3.06 -1.10 2.44
CA GLN A 61 3.10 -2.51 2.78
C GLN A 61 2.70 -3.34 1.56
N PHE A 62 3.45 -4.41 1.30
CA PHE A 62 3.20 -5.33 0.19
C PHE A 62 3.05 -6.75 0.72
N VAL A 63 2.02 -7.47 0.27
CA VAL A 63 1.68 -8.83 0.72
C VAL A 63 1.36 -9.72 -0.47
N ALA A 64 1.97 -10.90 -0.53
CA ALA A 64 1.55 -11.97 -1.43
C ALA A 64 0.61 -12.93 -0.67
N ALA A 65 -0.57 -13.19 -1.22
CA ALA A 65 -1.57 -14.08 -0.62
C ALA A 65 -2.44 -14.74 -1.70
N GLY A 66 -2.68 -16.06 -1.59
CA GLY A 66 -3.59 -16.77 -2.48
C GLY A 66 -3.22 -16.74 -3.97
N GLY A 67 -1.92 -16.61 -4.30
CA GLY A 67 -1.45 -16.48 -5.68
C GLY A 67 -1.65 -15.09 -6.30
N ARG A 68 -1.98 -14.09 -5.47
CA ARG A 68 -2.11 -12.67 -5.86
C ARG A 68 -1.22 -11.79 -5.00
N PHE A 69 -1.03 -10.55 -5.45
CA PHE A 69 -0.19 -9.55 -4.79
C PHE A 69 -1.00 -8.31 -4.43
N TYR A 70 -0.68 -7.75 -3.27
CA TYR A 70 -1.41 -6.62 -2.68
C TYR A 70 -0.43 -5.55 -2.23
N GLY A 71 -0.85 -4.29 -2.35
CA GLY A 71 -0.08 -3.13 -1.92
C GLY A 71 -0.98 -2.04 -1.35
N GLY A 72 -0.42 -1.19 -0.50
CA GLY A 72 -1.08 0.01 -0.01
C GLY A 72 -0.28 0.75 1.05
N TYR A 73 -0.61 2.02 1.27
CA TYR A 73 -0.09 2.80 2.39
C TYR A 73 -0.79 2.42 3.69
N VAL A 74 0.02 2.19 4.73
CA VAL A 74 -0.44 1.81 6.06
C VAL A 74 0.28 2.63 7.13
N GLY A 75 -0.42 2.88 8.23
CA GLY A 75 0.18 3.43 9.42
C GLY A 75 0.85 2.36 10.27
N VAL A 76 2.17 2.32 10.40
CA VAL A 76 2.84 1.22 11.16
C VAL A 76 2.50 1.20 12.65
N ARG A 77 2.09 2.35 13.20
CA ARG A 77 1.59 2.47 14.59
C ARG A 77 0.13 2.03 14.74
N ASP A 78 -0.64 2.03 13.66
CA ASP A 78 -2.02 1.55 13.64
C ASP A 78 -2.05 0.10 13.15
N ARG A 79 -1.97 -0.82 14.11
CA ARG A 79 -2.02 -2.26 13.83
C ARG A 79 -3.31 -2.69 13.14
N ALA A 80 -4.42 -2.00 13.39
CA ALA A 80 -5.69 -2.35 12.76
C ALA A 80 -5.64 -2.03 11.27
N GLY A 81 -5.01 -0.91 10.88
CA GLY A 81 -4.86 -0.45 9.50
C GLY A 81 -3.87 -1.24 8.62
N LEU A 82 -3.09 -2.18 9.19
CA LEU A 82 -2.16 -2.99 8.42
C LEU A 82 -2.89 -3.96 7.47
N ILE A 83 -2.25 -4.26 6.33
CA ILE A 83 -2.72 -5.29 5.42
C ILE A 83 -2.48 -6.66 6.07
N THR A 84 -3.57 -7.39 6.30
CA THR A 84 -3.58 -8.74 6.88
C THR A 84 -4.33 -9.68 5.94
N HIS A 85 -4.15 -10.99 6.10
CA HIS A 85 -4.93 -11.97 5.33
C HIS A 85 -6.46 -11.80 5.51
N ALA A 86 -6.91 -11.40 6.71
CA ALA A 86 -8.33 -11.14 6.97
C ALA A 86 -8.84 -9.92 6.16
N ARG A 87 -8.10 -8.80 6.18
CA ARG A 87 -8.44 -7.62 5.37
C ARG A 87 -8.37 -7.90 3.86
N ILE A 88 -7.42 -8.73 3.42
CA ILE A 88 -7.36 -9.18 2.03
C ILE A 88 -8.62 -9.97 1.68
N ALA A 89 -9.04 -10.91 2.53
CA ALA A 89 -10.27 -11.68 2.29
C ALA A 89 -11.53 -10.78 2.25
N GLU A 90 -11.63 -9.79 3.14
CA GLU A 90 -12.70 -8.80 3.13
C GLU A 90 -12.68 -7.93 1.86
N PHE A 91 -11.50 -7.48 1.45
CA PHE A 91 -11.29 -6.71 0.22
C PHE A 91 -11.70 -7.51 -1.01
N GLU A 92 -11.29 -8.76 -1.12
CA GLU A 92 -11.64 -9.65 -2.23
C GLU A 92 -13.15 -9.90 -2.31
N ALA A 93 -13.82 -10.06 -1.16
CA ALA A 93 -15.26 -10.21 -1.11
C ALA A 93 -16.01 -8.93 -1.53
N ALA A 94 -15.49 -7.76 -1.16
CA ALA A 94 -16.08 -6.47 -1.51
C ALA A 94 -15.77 -6.02 -2.95
N HIS A 95 -14.65 -6.48 -3.51
CA HIS A 95 -14.12 -6.04 -4.80
C HIS A 95 -13.69 -7.23 -5.68
N PRO A 96 -14.61 -8.13 -6.07
CA PRO A 96 -14.26 -9.32 -6.86
C PRO A 96 -13.56 -8.95 -8.18
N ASP A 97 -13.96 -7.84 -8.79
CA ASP A 97 -13.48 -7.35 -10.08
C ASP A 97 -12.39 -6.28 -9.97
N ALA A 98 -11.71 -6.17 -8.82
CA ALA A 98 -10.62 -5.19 -8.65
C ALA A 98 -9.53 -5.38 -9.72
N VAL A 99 -9.19 -4.29 -10.41
CA VAL A 99 -8.11 -4.29 -11.41
C VAL A 99 -6.76 -4.33 -10.70
N GLU A 100 -5.80 -5.00 -11.30
CA GLU A 100 -4.41 -5.02 -10.81
C GLU A 100 -3.70 -3.72 -11.23
N LEU A 101 -3.12 -3.02 -10.26
CA LEU A 101 -2.31 -1.84 -10.52
C LEU A 101 -0.91 -2.25 -10.98
N ALA A 102 -0.41 -1.60 -12.03
CA ALA A 102 0.97 -1.73 -12.49
C ALA A 102 1.78 -0.52 -12.00
N TRP A 103 3.06 -0.74 -11.66
CA TRP A 103 3.99 0.32 -11.26
C TRP A 103 4.26 1.29 -12.40
N TYR A 104 4.51 0.72 -13.58
CA TYR A 104 4.57 1.44 -14.84
C TYR A 104 3.31 1.07 -15.63
N PRO A 105 2.26 1.91 -15.62
CA PRO A 105 1.13 1.66 -16.49
C PRO A 105 1.61 1.66 -17.95
N ASP A 106 1.11 0.73 -18.76
CA ASP A 106 1.41 0.70 -20.19
C ASP A 106 1.16 2.11 -20.76
N SER A 107 2.21 2.69 -21.34
CA SER A 107 2.16 4.04 -21.90
C SER A 107 0.97 4.19 -22.85
N LEU A 108 0.37 5.39 -22.90
CA LEU A 108 -0.55 5.78 -23.98
C LEU A 108 0.20 5.83 -25.32
N GLU A 109 0.61 4.69 -25.86
CA GLU A 109 1.14 4.57 -27.22
C GLU A 109 -0.02 4.57 -28.21
N GLY A 110 -0.53 5.77 -28.45
CA GLY A 110 -1.52 6.10 -29.47
C GLY A 110 -1.50 7.58 -29.87
N ALA A 111 -0.43 8.32 -29.57
CA ALA A 111 -0.31 9.75 -29.88
C ALA A 111 1.05 10.09 -30.52
N ALA A 112 1.45 9.33 -31.54
CA ALA A 112 2.35 9.79 -32.60
C ALA A 112 2.32 8.77 -33.75
N SER A 113 1.44 9.00 -34.72
CA SER A 113 1.58 8.52 -36.09
C SER A 113 1.23 9.65 -37.03
#